data_AF-A0A848YTM7-F1
#
_entry.id   AF-A0A848YTM7-F1
#
_cell.length_a   1.000
_cell.length_b   1.000
_cell.length_c   1.000
_cell.angle_alpha   90.00
_cell.angle_beta   90.00
_cell.angle_gamma   90.00
#
_symmetry.space_group_name_H-M   'P 1'
#
loop_
_entity.id
_entity.type
_entity.pdbx_description
1 polymer ?
#
loop_
_entity_poly.entity_id
_entity_poly.type
_entity_poly.pdbx_seq_one_letter_code
_entity_poly.pdbx_strand_id
1 'polypeptide(L)' 'MSEYRIILADDHVILRHGIKNIIDGVDDLRVVGEAGDGAELLKMLHHISPDLIIMDTS' A
#
# COMPACT_ATOMS: atom_id res chain seq x y z
N MET A 1 12.95 6.78 -14.94
CA MET A 1 13.19 6.19 -13.61
C MET A 1 12.13 5.11 -13.38
N SER A 2 12.46 4.04 -12.67
CA SER A 2 11.50 3.01 -12.26
C SER A 2 10.74 3.48 -11.02
N GLU A 3 9.42 3.43 -11.07
CA GLU A 3 8.50 3.74 -9.96
C GLU A 3 8.34 2.50 -9.07
N TYR A 4 8.53 2.64 -7.75
CA TYR A 4 8.30 1.57 -6.78
C TYR A 4 6.82 1.51 -6.39
N ARG A 5 6.23 0.33 -6.52
CA ARG A 5 4.80 0.06 -6.29
C ARG A 5 4.59 -0.43 -4.87
N ILE A 6 3.77 0.29 -4.12
CA ILE A 6 3.52 0.05 -2.71
C ILE A 6 2.06 -0.37 -2.51
N ILE A 7 1.82 -1.39 -1.69
CA ILE A 7 0.49 -1.67 -1.12
C ILE A 7 0.50 -1.30 0.37
N LEU A 8 -0.56 -0.61 0.82
CA LEU A 8 -0.80 -0.32 2.23
C LEU A 8 -1.83 -1.30 2.79
N ALA A 9 -1.55 -1.97 3.90
CA ALA A 9 -2.45 -2.90 4.57
C ALA A 9 -2.57 -2.51 6.05
N ASP A 10 -3.75 -2.06 6.45
CA ASP A 10 -4.01 -1.53 7.81
C ASP A 10 -5.53 -1.45 7.97
N ASP A 11 -6.11 -1.72 9.13
CA ASP A 11 -7.55 -1.60 9.34
C ASP A 11 -8.01 -0.16 9.64
N HIS A 12 -7.07 0.74 9.96
CA HIS A 12 -7.28 2.15 10.23
C HIS A 12 -7.17 3.02 8.97
N VAL A 13 -8.33 3.35 8.38
CA VAL A 13 -8.47 4.22 7.20
C VAL A 13 -7.69 5.55 7.32
N ILE A 14 -7.71 6.18 8.50
CA ILE A 14 -7.02 7.46 8.74
C ILE A 14 -5.49 7.32 8.57
N LEU A 15 -4.92 6.23 9.07
CA LEU A 15 -3.48 5.99 8.99
C LEU A 15 -3.07 5.71 7.54
N ARG A 16 -3.83 4.89 6.80
CA ARG A 16 -3.60 4.66 5.37
C ARG A 16 -3.61 5.95 4.56
N HIS A 17 -4.59 6.83 4.79
CA HIS A 17 -4.62 8.15 4.13
C HIS A 17 -3.40 9.01 4.45
N GLY A 18 -2.97 9.04 5.71
CA GLY A 18 -1.78 9.76 6.13
C GLY A 18 -0.51 9.26 5.43
N ILE A 19 -0.30 7.93 5.42
CA ILE A 19 0.85 7.30 4.77
C ILE A 19 0.82 7.53 3.25
N LYS A 20 -0.34 7.39 2.62
CA LYS A 20 -0.51 7.64 1.19
C LYS A 20 -0.14 9.07 0.81
N ASN A 21 -0.60 10.07 1.56
CA ASN A 21 -0.24 11.47 1.31
C ASN A 21 1.27 11.73 1.39
N ILE A 22 1.98 11.02 2.28
CA ILE A 22 3.44 11.12 2.37
C ILE A 22 4.09 10.49 1.14
N ILE A 23 3.63 9.31 0.73
CA ILE A 23 4.13 8.57 -0.44
C ILE A 23 3.91 9.36 -1.74
N ASP A 24 2.73 9.94 -1.93
CA ASP A 24 2.37 10.71 -3.13
C ASP A 24 3.24 11.99 -3.30
N GLY A 25 3.95 12.40 -2.24
CA GLY A 25 4.94 13.49 -2.29
C GLY A 25 6.34 13.07 -2.73
N VAL A 26 6.57 11.80 -3.08
CA VAL A 26 7.88 11.25 -3.46
C VAL A 26 7.83 10.75 -4.91
N ASP A 27 8.64 11.37 -5.78
CA ASP A 27 8.57 11.20 -7.24
C ASP A 27 8.74 9.77 -7.78
N ASP A 28 9.36 8.86 -7.02
CA ASP A 28 9.65 7.48 -7.43
C ASP A 28 8.85 6.43 -6.65
N LEU A 29 7.87 6.84 -5.84
CA LEU A 29 7.01 5.94 -5.09
C LEU A 29 5.54 6.10 -5.50
N ARG A 30 4.79 4.99 -5.48
CA ARG A 30 3.35 5.02 -5.76
C ARG A 30 2.58 3.99 -4.98
N VAL A 31 1.48 4.41 -4.37
CA VAL A 31 0.49 3.48 -3.81
C VAL A 31 -0.34 2.88 -4.95
N VAL A 32 -0.18 1.58 -5.17
CA VAL A 32 -0.92 0.82 -6.19
C VAL A 32 -2.08 0.01 -5.59
N GLY A 33 -2.24 0.04 -4.27
CA GLY A 33 -3.30 -0.68 -3.58
C GLY A 33 -3.40 -0.36 -2.10
N GLU A 34 -4.60 -0.50 -1.57
CA GLU A 34 -4.92 -0.37 -0.15
C GLU A 34 -5.81 -1.54 0.26
N ALA A 35 -5.48 -2.18 1.38
CA ALA A 35 -6.22 -3.30 1.95
C ALA A 35 -6.59 -2.98 3.41
N GLY A 36 -7.82 -3.31 3.82
CA GLY A 36 -8.28 -3.18 5.21
C GLY A 36 -7.93 -4.39 6.07
N ASP A 37 -7.60 -5.53 5.46
CA ASP A 37 -7.25 -6.77 6.14
C ASP A 37 -6.35 -7.67 5.27
N GLY A 38 -5.88 -8.78 5.86
CA GLY A 38 -5.03 -9.74 5.16
C GLY A 38 -5.72 -10.50 4.02
N ALA A 39 -7.03 -10.71 4.08
CA ALA A 39 -7.75 -11.41 3.01
C ALA A 39 -7.90 -10.53 1.76
N GLU A 40 -8.16 -9.23 1.94
CA GLU A 40 -8.10 -8.23 0.88
C GLU A 40 -6.70 -8.14 0.28
N LEU A 41 -5.67 -8.05 1.13
CA LEU A 41 -4.28 -8.01 0.68
C LEU A 41 -3.93 -9.23 -0.19
N LEU A 42 -4.24 -10.45 0.28
CA LEU A 42 -3.97 -11.67 -0.48
C LEU A 42 -4.72 -11.71 -1.82
N LYS A 43 -5.97 -11.24 -1.87
CA LYS A 43 -6.71 -11.12 -3.15
C LYS A 43 -6.01 -10.17 -4.11
N MET A 44 -5.49 -9.05 -3.63
CA MET A 44 -4.78 -8.08 -4.45
C MET A 44 -3.46 -8.65 -4.99
N LEU A 45 -2.72 -9.40 -4.19
CA LEU A 45 -1.44 -10.00 -4.58
C LEU A 45 -1.57 -11.04 -5.71
N HIS A 46 -2.77 -11.56 -6.00
CA HIS A 46 -3.00 -12.39 -7.19
C HIS A 46 -2.99 -11.59 -8.50
N HIS A 47 -3.18 -10.27 -8.44
CA HIS A 47 -3.31 -9.40 -9.62
C HIS A 47 -2.28 -8.27 -9.66
N ILE A 48 -1.70 -7.91 -8.51
CA ILE A 48 -0.75 -6.83 -8.34
C ILE A 48 0.54 -7.43 -7.75
N SER A 49 1.68 -7.10 -8.34
CA SER A 49 3.01 -7.53 -7.86
C SER A 49 3.75 -6.36 -7.22
N PRO A 50 3.37 -5.87 -6.03
CA PRO A 50 4.05 -4.71 -5.45
C PRO A 50 5.54 -4.97 -5.21
N ASP A 51 6.32 -3.90 -5.19
CA ASP A 51 7.74 -3.94 -4.80
C ASP A 51 7.88 -3.91 -3.27
N LEU A 52 6.90 -3.32 -2.57
CA LEU A 52 6.86 -3.20 -1.12
C LEU A 52 5.42 -3.30 -0.59
N ILE A 53 5.25 -3.92 0.58
CA ILE A 53 4.01 -3.90 1.35
C ILE A 53 4.31 -3.24 2.69
N ILE A 54 3.51 -2.24 3.06
CA ILE A 54 3.50 -1.67 4.41
C ILE A 54 2.27 -2.23 5.11
N MET A 55 2.47 -3.02 6.16
CA MET A 55 1.41 -3.75 6.83
C MET A 55 1.42 -3.47 8.33
N ASP A 56 0.26 -3.11 8.88
CA ASP A 56 0.01 -3.13 10.31
C ASP A 56 -0.26 -4.57 10.79
N THR A 57 0.26 -4.91 11.96
CA THR A 57 0.21 -6.28 12.53
C THR A 57 -0.48 -6.32 13.89
N SER A 58 -1.31 -5.33 14.20
CA SER A 58 -1.97 -5.20 15.50
C SER A 58 -3.09 -6.21 15.75
#